data_AF-A0A6C0JFR7-F1
#
_entry.id   AF-A0A6C0JFR7-F1
#
_cell.length_a   1.000
_cell.length_b   1.000
_cell.length_c   1.000
_cell.angle_alpha   90.00
_cell.angle_beta   90.00
_cell.angle_gamma   90.00
#
_symmetry.space_group_name_H-M   'P 1'
#
loop_
_entity.id
_entity.type
_entity.pdbx_description
1 polymer ?
#
loop_
_entity_poly.entity_id
_entity_poly.type
_entity_poly.pdbx_seq_one_letter_code
_entity_poly.pdbx_strand_id
1 'polypeptide(L)'
;METNEPVETNEPVETNEPVETNEPIETNETKRKILITGTNNRYLIKRANRVKNEVKKREIMNKYNINHIFLNYDKQLQMIKEIYNKINQNVDIQEKTILQHEVERKISSYKQQDLLKNKFNVTSFIDIDCVLKKLIDSNMQCFYCKCEIFILYEIVRELTQWSVDRINNDEGHNKDNFIISCLSCNIKRRTTNSNKFLFTKQLNLIKKG
;
A
#
# COMPACT_ATOMS: atom_id res chain seq x y z
N MET A 1 92.65 18.18 -17.44
CA MET A 1 93.86 17.36 -17.29
C MET A 1 93.80 16.78 -15.90
N GLU A 2 93.35 15.53 -15.83
CA GLU A 2 94.16 14.39 -15.34
C GLU A 2 93.89 14.23 -13.84
N THR A 3 93.64 13.08 -13.23
CA THR A 3 93.54 11.67 -13.63
C THR A 3 92.97 10.95 -12.40
N ASN A 4 92.27 9.84 -12.60
CA ASN A 4 91.94 8.87 -11.55
C ASN A 4 93.20 8.11 -11.10
N GLU A 5 93.15 7.54 -9.88
CA GLU A 5 93.46 6.13 -9.48
C GLU A 5 93.82 6.05 -7.98
N PRO A 6 93.83 4.88 -7.30
CA PRO A 6 92.96 3.69 -7.41
C PRO A 6 92.56 3.04 -6.05
N VAL A 7 91.56 2.14 -6.12
CA VAL A 7 91.41 0.79 -5.51
C VAL A 7 91.95 0.50 -4.09
N GLU A 8 91.09 -0.09 -3.24
CA GLU A 8 91.39 -1.38 -2.58
C GLU A 8 90.13 -2.12 -2.10
N THR A 9 90.08 -3.39 -2.48
CA THR A 9 89.08 -4.43 -2.18
C THR A 9 89.39 -5.14 -0.86
N ASN A 10 88.40 -5.81 -0.26
CA ASN A 10 88.44 -7.24 0.13
C ASN A 10 87.26 -7.58 1.08
N GLU A 11 86.26 -8.29 0.53
CA GLU A 11 85.63 -9.59 0.93
C GLU A 11 85.75 -10.14 2.39
N PRO A 12 84.99 -11.19 2.80
CA PRO A 12 83.55 -11.51 2.62
C PRO A 12 82.88 -12.24 3.85
N VAL A 13 81.56 -12.57 3.77
CA VAL A 13 80.88 -13.82 4.28
C VAL A 13 80.71 -14.00 5.82
N GLU A 14 79.65 -14.51 6.48
CA GLU A 14 78.42 -15.31 6.21
C GLU A 14 77.45 -15.26 7.43
N THR A 15 76.12 -15.27 7.21
CA THR A 15 75.00 -16.04 7.87
C THR A 15 74.82 -16.09 9.42
N ASN A 16 73.68 -16.26 10.12
CA ASN A 16 72.25 -16.66 9.95
C ASN A 16 71.44 -15.94 11.08
N GLU A 17 70.13 -15.66 11.04
CA GLU A 17 68.99 -16.55 11.38
C GLU A 17 67.65 -15.76 11.32
N PRO A 18 66.48 -16.43 11.24
CA PRO A 18 65.19 -15.83 10.86
C PRO A 18 64.36 -15.38 12.07
N VAL A 19 63.61 -14.28 11.93
CA VAL A 19 62.54 -13.92 12.87
C VAL A 19 61.24 -13.69 12.10
N GLU A 20 60.32 -14.63 12.28
CA GLU A 20 58.90 -14.48 11.94
C GLU A 20 58.28 -13.36 12.77
N THR A 21 57.66 -12.39 12.12
CA THR A 21 56.53 -11.66 12.70
C THR A 21 55.39 -11.69 11.70
N ASN A 22 54.44 -12.58 11.99
CA ASN A 22 53.13 -12.62 11.38
C ASN A 22 52.34 -11.39 11.87
N GLU A 23 52.40 -10.29 11.13
CA GLU A 23 51.35 -9.26 11.22
C GLU A 23 50.31 -9.55 10.13
N PRO A 24 49.03 -9.72 10.49
CA PRO A 24 47.98 -9.86 9.49
C PRO A 24 47.87 -8.52 8.75
N ILE A 25 48.13 -8.53 7.45
CA ILE A 25 47.77 -7.43 6.55
C ILE A 25 46.24 -7.29 6.63
N GLU A 26 45.79 -6.32 7.41
CA GLU A 26 44.42 -5.83 7.36
C GLU A 26 44.18 -5.29 5.95
N THR A 27 43.60 -6.13 5.10
CA THR A 27 42.98 -5.65 3.87
C THR A 27 41.80 -4.79 4.28
N ASN A 28 42.05 -3.49 4.36
CA ASN A 28 41.01 -2.47 4.44
C ASN A 28 40.16 -2.56 3.17
N GLU A 29 39.18 -3.47 3.17
CA GLU A 29 38.08 -3.47 2.20
C GLU A 29 37.35 -2.14 2.37
N THR A 30 37.79 -1.15 1.60
CA THR A 30 37.10 0.12 1.46
C THR A 30 35.74 -0.19 0.84
N LYS A 31 34.72 -0.33 1.69
CA LYS A 31 33.32 -0.45 1.27
C LYS A 31 32.98 0.74 0.38
N ARG A 32 33.06 0.53 -0.94
CA ARG A 32 32.65 1.52 -1.93
C ARG A 32 31.15 1.74 -1.79
N LYS A 33 30.77 2.83 -1.11
CA LYS A 33 29.37 3.25 -0.99
C LYS A 33 28.95 3.95 -2.28
N ILE A 34 28.13 3.27 -3.09
CA ILE A 34 27.48 3.91 -4.23
C ILE A 34 26.27 4.69 -3.72
N LEU A 35 26.30 6.01 -3.84
CA LEU A 35 25.16 6.87 -3.49
C LEU A 35 24.14 6.87 -4.63
N ILE A 36 22.98 6.24 -4.40
CA ILE A 36 21.91 6.18 -5.40
C ILE A 36 20.95 7.36 -5.19
N THR A 37 21.02 8.34 -6.08
CA THR A 37 20.16 9.54 -6.07
C THR A 37 19.06 9.46 -7.13
N GLY A 38 18.06 10.34 -7.03
CA GLY A 38 16.91 10.36 -7.94
C GLY A 38 15.79 9.40 -7.53
N THR A 39 14.54 9.85 -7.65
CA THR A 39 13.36 9.07 -7.22
C THR A 39 13.19 7.79 -8.03
N ASN A 40 13.43 7.85 -9.35
CA ASN A 40 13.28 6.70 -10.24
C ASN A 40 14.35 5.61 -9.96
N ASN A 41 15.63 6.00 -9.85
CA ASN A 41 16.71 5.06 -9.56
C ASN A 41 16.57 4.41 -8.19
N ARG A 42 16.24 5.20 -7.15
CA ARG A 42 15.93 4.65 -5.80
C ARG A 42 14.75 3.68 -5.84
N TYR A 43 13.73 3.94 -6.66
CA TYR A 43 12.60 3.03 -6.85
C TYR A 43 13.03 1.72 -7.53
N LEU A 44 13.81 1.80 -8.61
CA LEU A 44 14.30 0.62 -9.34
C LEU A 44 15.15 -0.30 -8.44
N ILE A 45 16.03 0.27 -7.63
CA ILE A 45 16.88 -0.48 -6.69
C ILE A 45 16.03 -1.12 -5.60
N LYS A 46 15.08 -0.38 -5.01
CA LYS A 46 14.12 -0.96 -4.05
C LYS A 46 13.28 -2.08 -4.66
N ARG A 47 12.95 -1.99 -5.95
CA ARG A 47 12.19 -3.02 -6.67
C ARG A 47 13.04 -4.26 -6.96
N ALA A 48 14.29 -4.08 -7.39
CA ALA A 48 15.23 -5.16 -7.65
C ALA A 48 15.58 -5.92 -6.37
N ASN A 49 15.76 -5.21 -5.26
CA ASN A 49 16.06 -5.78 -3.94
C ASN A 49 14.80 -6.18 -3.15
N ARG A 50 13.63 -6.26 -3.81
CA ARG A 50 12.37 -6.53 -3.12
C ARG A 50 12.30 -8.00 -2.71
N VAL A 51 12.63 -8.28 -1.45
CA VAL A 51 12.25 -9.53 -0.79
C VAL A 51 10.72 -9.63 -0.82
N LYS A 52 10.18 -10.83 -1.09
CA LYS A 52 8.73 -11.06 -0.98
C LYS A 52 8.31 -10.77 0.46
N ASN A 53 7.68 -9.62 0.68
CA ASN A 53 7.16 -9.26 2.00
C ASN A 53 6.10 -10.29 2.40
N GLU A 54 6.19 -10.77 3.64
CA GLU A 54 5.16 -11.57 4.26
C GLU A 54 3.82 -10.83 4.26
N VAL A 55 2.74 -11.62 4.17
CA VAL A 55 1.38 -11.11 4.22
C VAL A 55 1.14 -10.55 5.62
N LYS A 56 1.00 -9.22 5.72
CA LYS A 56 0.77 -8.55 7.01
C LYS A 56 -0.72 -8.47 7.34
N LYS A 57 -1.09 -8.89 8.54
CA LYS A 57 -2.44 -8.64 9.09
C LYS A 57 -2.60 -7.15 9.43
N ARG A 58 -3.83 -6.67 9.40
CA ARG A 58 -4.15 -5.30 9.83
C ARG A 58 -4.07 -5.19 11.34
N GLU A 59 -3.54 -4.08 11.81
CA GLU A 59 -3.42 -3.78 13.25
C GLU A 59 -4.76 -3.86 13.99
N ILE A 60 -5.86 -3.46 13.35
CA ILE A 60 -7.20 -3.52 13.95
C ILE A 60 -7.63 -4.94 14.33
N MET A 61 -7.20 -5.94 13.55
CA MET A 61 -7.58 -7.34 13.78
C MET A 61 -6.99 -7.81 15.09
N ASN A 62 -5.72 -7.46 15.33
CA ASN A 62 -5.02 -7.78 16.56
C ASN A 62 -5.53 -6.92 17.73
N LYS A 63 -5.75 -5.62 17.49
CA LYS A 63 -6.17 -4.67 18.53
C LYS A 63 -7.52 -5.03 19.16
N TYR A 64 -8.48 -5.47 18.34
CA TYR A 64 -9.86 -5.72 18.79
C TYR A 64 -10.22 -7.21 18.85
N ASN A 65 -9.29 -8.12 18.51
CA ASN A 65 -9.52 -9.56 18.47
C ASN A 65 -10.82 -9.95 17.74
N ILE A 66 -11.01 -9.41 16.53
CA ILE A 66 -12.25 -9.55 15.77
C ILE A 66 -12.43 -11.01 15.34
N ASN A 67 -13.55 -11.60 15.73
CA ASN A 67 -13.90 -12.96 15.31
C ASN A 67 -14.12 -13.02 13.78
N HIS A 68 -13.60 -14.06 13.14
CA HIS A 68 -13.70 -14.27 11.69
C HIS A 68 -15.14 -14.29 11.16
N ILE A 69 -16.14 -14.62 11.99
CA ILE A 69 -17.56 -14.56 11.59
C ILE A 69 -17.96 -13.15 11.11
N PHE A 70 -17.37 -12.10 11.67
CA PHE A 70 -17.65 -10.71 11.30
C PHE A 70 -16.93 -10.25 10.03
N LEU A 71 -16.03 -11.08 9.49
CA LEU A 71 -15.41 -10.86 8.19
C LEU A 71 -16.28 -11.38 7.04
N ASN A 72 -17.28 -12.20 7.33
CA ASN A 72 -18.21 -12.71 6.33
C ASN A 72 -19.05 -11.58 5.71
N TYR A 73 -19.33 -11.72 4.41
CA TYR A 73 -20.07 -10.75 3.62
C TYR A 73 -21.48 -10.49 4.16
N ASP A 74 -22.29 -11.53 4.36
CA ASP A 74 -23.68 -11.41 4.81
C ASP A 74 -23.77 -10.77 6.19
N LYS A 75 -22.85 -11.16 7.09
CA LYS A 75 -22.78 -10.58 8.43
C LYS A 75 -22.45 -9.09 8.39
N GLN A 76 -21.50 -8.67 7.55
CA GLN A 76 -21.18 -7.25 7.38
C GLN A 76 -22.35 -6.47 6.78
N LEU A 77 -23.02 -7.01 5.76
CA LEU A 77 -24.18 -6.37 5.15
C LEU A 77 -25.32 -6.20 6.14
N GLN A 78 -25.57 -7.21 6.99
CA GLN A 78 -26.52 -7.11 8.09
C GLN A 78 -26.14 -5.99 9.06
N MET A 79 -24.89 -5.96 9.54
CA MET A 79 -24.42 -4.92 10.46
C MET A 79 -24.57 -3.51 9.88
N ILE A 80 -24.25 -3.31 8.60
CA ILE A 80 -24.43 -2.01 7.94
C ILE A 80 -25.90 -1.58 7.94
N LYS A 81 -26.82 -2.49 7.61
CA LYS A 81 -28.27 -2.20 7.63
C LYS A 81 -28.74 -1.82 9.04
N GLU A 82 -28.27 -2.53 10.05
CA GLU A 82 -28.59 -2.24 11.46
C GLU A 82 -28.05 -0.87 11.91
N ILE A 83 -26.80 -0.55 11.56
CA ILE A 83 -26.19 0.76 11.85
C ILE A 83 -26.97 1.88 11.16
N TYR A 84 -27.27 1.73 9.86
CA TYR A 84 -28.00 2.73 9.08
C TYR A 84 -29.41 2.98 9.64
N ASN A 85 -30.11 1.92 10.02
CA ASN A 85 -31.45 2.00 10.61
C ASN A 85 -31.43 2.37 12.11
N LYS A 86 -30.25 2.59 12.71
CA LYS A 86 -30.07 2.92 14.13
C LYS A 86 -30.74 1.91 15.07
N ILE A 87 -30.62 0.62 14.73
CA ILE A 87 -31.19 -0.47 15.52
C ILE A 87 -30.33 -0.70 16.77
N ASN A 88 -30.85 -0.33 17.93
CA ASN A 88 -30.17 -0.44 19.23
C ASN A 88 -30.31 -1.84 19.83
N GLN A 89 -29.69 -2.84 19.20
CA GLN A 89 -29.53 -4.17 19.78
C GLN A 89 -28.15 -4.33 20.41
N ASN A 90 -28.09 -4.92 21.61
CA ASN A 90 -26.83 -5.17 22.33
C ASN A 90 -25.97 -6.28 21.70
N VAL A 91 -26.47 -6.96 20.66
CA VAL A 91 -25.74 -8.02 19.95
C VAL A 91 -24.73 -7.39 19.00
N ASP A 92 -23.48 -7.86 19.06
CA ASP A 92 -22.35 -7.47 18.21
C ASP A 92 -22.03 -5.95 18.23
N ILE A 93 -22.32 -5.28 19.35
CA ILE A 93 -22.18 -3.82 19.48
C ILE A 93 -20.74 -3.35 19.27
N GLN A 94 -19.76 -4.12 19.73
CA GLN A 94 -18.35 -3.81 19.56
C GLN A 94 -17.97 -3.84 18.07
N GLU A 95 -18.38 -4.88 17.35
CA GLU A 95 -18.05 -5.09 15.95
C GLU A 95 -18.74 -4.08 15.04
N LYS A 96 -19.99 -3.74 15.33
CA LYS A 96 -20.70 -2.63 14.68
C LYS A 96 -19.96 -1.31 14.86
N THR A 97 -19.52 -1.02 16.09
CA THR A 97 -18.75 0.20 16.40
C THR A 97 -17.42 0.24 15.63
N ILE A 98 -16.71 -0.89 15.55
CA ILE A 98 -15.47 -1.01 14.79
C ILE A 98 -15.74 -0.80 13.30
N LEU A 99 -16.75 -1.46 12.74
CA LEU A 99 -17.14 -1.31 11.34
C LEU A 99 -17.47 0.15 11.00
N GLN A 100 -18.25 0.83 11.85
CA GLN A 100 -18.56 2.23 11.66
C GLN A 100 -17.30 3.10 11.66
N HIS A 101 -16.40 2.90 12.63
CA HIS A 101 -15.12 3.60 12.69
C HIS A 101 -14.25 3.38 11.45
N GLU A 102 -14.26 2.17 10.89
CA GLU A 102 -13.57 1.87 9.64
C GLU A 102 -14.07 2.69 8.46
N VAL A 103 -15.39 2.93 8.41
CA VAL A 103 -16.02 3.77 7.40
C VAL A 103 -15.64 5.23 7.59
N GLU A 104 -15.83 5.77 8.80
CA GLU A 104 -15.52 7.15 9.17
C GLU A 104 -14.04 7.51 8.94
N ARG A 105 -13.13 6.59 9.28
CA ARG A 105 -11.70 6.79 9.04
C ARG A 105 -11.38 6.91 7.56
N LYS A 106 -12.03 6.12 6.70
CA LYS A 106 -11.81 6.19 5.25
C LYS A 106 -12.42 7.47 4.65
N ILE A 107 -13.62 7.87 5.11
CA ILE A 107 -14.21 9.17 4.76
C ILE A 107 -13.27 10.32 5.11
N SER A 108 -12.69 10.31 6.32
CA SER A 108 -11.72 11.32 6.75
C SER A 108 -10.46 11.34 5.86
N SER A 109 -9.99 10.18 5.39
CA SER A 109 -8.89 10.10 4.43
C SER A 109 -9.25 10.75 3.08
N TYR A 110 -10.46 10.52 2.57
CA TYR A 110 -10.92 11.18 1.33
C TYR A 110 -11.04 12.69 1.49
N LYS A 111 -11.53 13.16 2.65
CA LYS A 111 -11.58 14.58 2.99
C LYS A 111 -10.20 15.23 2.92
N GLN A 112 -9.20 14.59 3.52
CA GLN A 112 -7.82 15.08 3.48
C GLN A 112 -7.28 15.14 2.04
N GLN A 113 -7.57 14.14 1.22
CA GLN A 113 -7.15 14.13 -0.19
C GLN A 113 -7.77 15.29 -0.97
N ASP A 114 -9.04 15.59 -0.74
CA ASP A 114 -9.74 16.66 -1.43
C ASP A 114 -9.27 18.04 -0.95
N LEU A 115 -9.00 18.21 0.35
CA LEU A 115 -8.37 19.42 0.89
C LEU A 115 -7.01 19.68 0.23
N LEU A 116 -6.15 18.66 0.17
CA LEU A 116 -4.82 18.77 -0.46
C LEU A 116 -4.88 19.07 -1.96
N LYS A 117 -6.00 18.77 -2.62
CA LYS A 117 -6.22 18.98 -4.05
C LYS A 117 -7.12 20.17 -4.36
N ASN A 118 -7.51 20.96 -3.35
CA ASN A 118 -8.45 22.07 -3.48
C ASN A 118 -9.80 21.66 -4.12
N LYS A 119 -10.33 20.48 -3.74
CA LYS A 119 -11.59 19.90 -4.22
C LYS A 119 -12.63 19.70 -3.13
N PHE A 120 -12.31 20.04 -1.88
CA PHE A 120 -13.20 19.83 -0.75
C PHE A 120 -14.31 20.88 -0.74
N ASN A 121 -15.56 20.42 -0.68
CA ASN A 121 -16.74 21.27 -0.47
C ASN A 121 -17.52 20.75 0.74
N VAL A 122 -17.60 21.55 1.81
CA VAL A 122 -18.21 21.15 3.08
C VAL A 122 -19.68 20.75 2.98
N THR A 123 -20.44 21.40 2.09
CA THR A 123 -21.90 21.18 1.96
C THR A 123 -22.23 19.94 1.16
N SER A 124 -21.41 19.63 0.15
CA SER A 124 -21.63 18.51 -0.75
C SER A 124 -20.82 17.27 -0.38
N PHE A 125 -19.82 17.36 0.50
CA PHE A 125 -18.97 16.24 0.87
C PHE A 125 -19.76 15.06 1.44
N ILE A 126 -19.30 13.84 1.14
CA ILE A 126 -19.90 12.62 1.67
C ILE A 126 -19.85 12.56 3.21
N ASP A 127 -20.93 12.07 3.81
CA ASP A 127 -21.02 11.73 5.24
C ASP A 127 -21.23 10.21 5.43
N ILE A 128 -21.22 9.77 6.68
CA ILE A 128 -21.39 8.36 7.02
C ILE A 128 -22.72 7.80 6.52
N ASP A 129 -23.82 8.55 6.69
CA ASP A 129 -25.16 8.10 6.33
C ASP A 129 -25.29 7.88 4.81
N CYS A 130 -24.77 8.81 3.99
CA CYS A 130 -24.83 8.65 2.54
C CYS A 130 -23.95 7.49 2.04
N VAL A 131 -22.82 7.23 2.69
CA VAL A 131 -21.92 6.13 2.33
C VAL A 131 -22.53 4.79 2.71
N LEU A 132 -23.07 4.66 3.93
CA LEU A 132 -23.77 3.45 4.38
C LEU A 132 -24.98 3.16 3.50
N LYS A 133 -25.80 4.18 3.19
CA LYS A 133 -26.92 4.04 2.25
C LYS A 133 -26.45 3.48 0.90
N LYS A 134 -25.39 4.04 0.32
CA LYS A 134 -24.89 3.59 -0.98
C LYS A 134 -24.26 2.19 -0.94
N LEU A 135 -23.65 1.81 0.18
CA LEU A 135 -23.20 0.44 0.42
C LEU A 135 -24.38 -0.53 0.45
N ILE A 136 -25.49 -0.18 1.11
CA ILE A 136 -26.72 -0.99 1.13
C ILE A 136 -27.34 -1.08 -0.27
N ASP A 137 -27.54 0.06 -0.94
CA ASP A 137 -28.18 0.12 -2.27
C ASP A 137 -27.38 -0.64 -3.34
N SER A 138 -26.05 -0.68 -3.20
CA SER A 138 -25.16 -1.46 -4.07
C SER A 138 -25.02 -2.93 -3.64
N ASN A 139 -25.72 -3.35 -2.57
CA ASN A 139 -25.56 -4.65 -1.95
C ASN A 139 -24.09 -4.98 -1.63
N MET A 140 -23.29 -4.02 -1.16
CA MET A 140 -21.85 -4.19 -0.95
C MET A 140 -21.14 -4.85 -2.16
N GLN A 141 -21.52 -4.48 -3.37
CA GLN A 141 -20.87 -4.92 -4.59
C GLN A 141 -20.17 -3.76 -5.29
N CYS A 142 -19.00 -4.05 -5.85
CA CYS A 142 -18.27 -3.10 -6.66
C CYS A 142 -19.11 -2.67 -7.86
N PHE A 143 -19.30 -1.36 -8.05
CA PHE A 143 -20.03 -0.82 -9.21
C PHE A 143 -19.52 -1.35 -10.55
N TYR A 144 -18.19 -1.50 -10.68
CA TYR A 144 -17.53 -1.89 -11.92
C TYR A 144 -17.52 -3.38 -12.22
N CYS A 145 -16.97 -4.19 -11.31
CA CYS A 145 -16.76 -5.62 -11.54
C CYS A 145 -17.75 -6.52 -10.81
N LYS A 146 -18.70 -5.95 -10.06
CA LYS A 146 -19.75 -6.65 -9.31
C LYS A 146 -19.27 -7.64 -8.24
N CYS A 147 -17.98 -7.71 -7.95
CA CYS A 147 -17.46 -8.51 -6.85
C CYS A 147 -17.96 -7.95 -5.51
N GLU A 148 -18.11 -8.84 -4.55
CA GLU A 148 -18.31 -8.47 -3.15
C GLU A 148 -17.15 -7.60 -2.66
N ILE A 149 -17.49 -6.65 -1.78
CA ILE A 149 -16.52 -5.78 -1.13
C ILE A 149 -16.66 -5.84 0.38
N PHE A 150 -15.55 -5.63 1.08
CA PHE A 150 -15.47 -5.84 2.52
C PHE A 150 -15.00 -4.57 3.24
N ILE A 151 -15.58 -4.28 4.40
CA ILE A 151 -15.15 -3.20 5.31
C ILE A 151 -14.16 -3.74 6.34
N LEU A 152 -14.52 -4.86 6.95
CA LEU A 152 -13.66 -5.67 7.81
C LEU A 152 -13.01 -6.75 6.95
N TYR A 153 -11.68 -6.84 7.01
CA TYR A 153 -10.86 -7.78 6.26
C TYR A 153 -9.53 -7.95 6.98
N GLU A 154 -8.90 -9.12 6.85
CA GLU A 154 -7.76 -9.50 7.68
C GLU A 154 -6.43 -8.88 7.22
N ILE A 155 -6.22 -8.83 5.91
CA ILE A 155 -4.92 -8.56 5.30
C ILE A 155 -4.80 -7.09 4.87
N VAL A 156 -3.62 -6.49 5.04
CA VAL A 156 -3.38 -5.12 4.53
C VAL A 156 -3.46 -5.08 2.99
N ARG A 157 -4.00 -3.99 2.45
CA ARG A 157 -4.14 -3.76 0.99
C ARG A 157 -4.96 -4.81 0.26
N GLU A 158 -5.92 -5.42 0.95
CA GLU A 158 -6.91 -6.30 0.32
C GLU A 158 -7.57 -5.59 -0.87
N LEU A 159 -7.62 -6.28 -2.01
CA LEU A 159 -8.05 -5.70 -3.29
C LEU A 159 -9.57 -5.60 -3.40
N THR A 160 -10.28 -6.47 -2.68
CA THR A 160 -11.74 -6.45 -2.54
C THR A 160 -12.22 -5.54 -1.41
N GLN A 161 -11.34 -4.85 -0.69
CA GLN A 161 -11.81 -3.87 0.29
C GLN A 161 -12.66 -2.80 -0.40
N TRP A 162 -13.67 -2.31 0.32
CA TRP A 162 -14.51 -1.22 -0.15
C TRP A 162 -13.69 0.06 -0.38
N SER A 163 -14.15 0.90 -1.29
CA SER A 163 -13.61 2.23 -1.52
C SER A 163 -14.68 3.13 -2.14
N VAL A 164 -14.48 4.44 -2.01
CA VAL A 164 -15.21 5.43 -2.77
C VAL A 164 -14.37 5.84 -3.98
N ASP A 165 -14.98 5.84 -5.16
CA ASP A 165 -14.39 6.34 -6.40
C ASP A 165 -15.23 7.51 -6.92
N ARG A 166 -14.56 8.52 -7.47
CA ARG A 166 -15.21 9.74 -7.96
C ARG A 166 -15.75 9.52 -9.37
N ILE A 167 -16.98 9.93 -9.66
CA ILE A 167 -17.52 9.79 -11.02
C ILE A 167 -16.76 10.71 -11.97
N ASN A 168 -16.70 11.99 -11.61
CA ASN A 168 -15.86 13.03 -12.21
C ASN A 168 -14.60 13.23 -11.36
N ASN A 169 -13.43 13.04 -11.96
CA ASN A 169 -12.16 13.22 -11.27
C ASN A 169 -11.78 14.67 -11.03
N ASP A 170 -12.44 15.63 -11.69
CA ASP A 170 -12.18 17.05 -11.54
C ASP A 170 -12.86 17.64 -10.29
N GLU A 171 -13.85 16.94 -9.75
CA GLU A 171 -14.58 17.28 -8.53
C GLU A 171 -14.09 16.47 -7.31
N GLY A 172 -14.51 16.88 -6.10
CA GLY A 172 -14.24 16.15 -4.85
C GLY A 172 -15.16 14.94 -4.64
N HIS A 173 -15.01 14.28 -3.50
CA HIS A 173 -15.92 13.21 -3.05
C HIS A 173 -17.23 13.83 -2.53
N ASN A 174 -18.05 14.28 -3.46
CA ASN A 174 -19.37 14.85 -3.19
C ASN A 174 -20.46 13.78 -3.26
N LYS A 175 -21.60 14.02 -2.58
CA LYS A 175 -22.74 13.09 -2.46
C LYS A 175 -23.32 12.65 -3.81
N ASP A 176 -23.25 13.50 -4.82
CA ASP A 176 -23.64 13.25 -6.21
C ASP A 176 -22.50 12.73 -7.09
N ASN A 177 -21.24 12.95 -6.69
CA ASN A 177 -20.05 12.63 -7.48
C ASN A 177 -19.30 11.37 -7.01
N PHE A 178 -19.97 10.37 -6.45
CA PHE A 178 -19.29 9.17 -5.98
C PHE A 178 -20.00 7.86 -6.28
N ILE A 179 -19.22 6.79 -6.39
CA ILE A 179 -19.71 5.41 -6.47
C ILE A 179 -18.88 4.51 -5.54
N ILE A 180 -19.50 3.40 -5.14
CA ILE A 180 -18.83 2.36 -4.35
C ILE A 180 -18.11 1.40 -5.30
N SER A 181 -16.82 1.15 -5.03
CA SER A 181 -16.02 0.22 -5.83
C SER A 181 -15.03 -0.56 -4.96
N CYS A 182 -14.59 -1.72 -5.43
CA CYS A 182 -13.44 -2.39 -4.83
C CYS A 182 -12.16 -1.59 -5.10
N LEU A 183 -11.20 -1.66 -4.17
CA LEU A 183 -9.92 -0.97 -4.31
C LEU A 183 -9.21 -1.31 -5.62
N SER A 184 -9.28 -2.58 -6.05
CA SER A 184 -8.70 -3.04 -7.32
C SER A 184 -9.19 -2.23 -8.52
N CYS A 185 -10.51 -2.01 -8.61
CA CYS A 185 -11.11 -1.25 -9.71
C CYS A 185 -10.78 0.23 -9.61
N ASN A 186 -10.87 0.83 -8.42
CA ASN A 186 -10.56 2.24 -8.18
C ASN A 186 -9.11 2.57 -8.64
N ILE A 187 -8.13 1.76 -8.24
CA ILE A 187 -6.73 1.92 -8.65
C ILE A 187 -6.54 1.74 -10.16
N LYS A 188 -7.26 0.80 -10.78
CA LYS A 188 -7.15 0.50 -12.23
C LYS A 188 -7.81 1.56 -13.10
N ARG A 189 -8.95 2.11 -12.67
CA ARG A 189 -9.67 3.16 -13.39
C ARG A 189 -8.80 4.39 -13.53
N ARG A 190 -8.16 4.84 -12.45
CA ARG A 190 -7.34 6.07 -12.41
C ARG A 190 -8.16 7.27 -12.92
N THR A 191 -7.71 7.89 -14.01
CA THR A 191 -8.35 9.04 -14.66
C THR A 191 -9.31 8.64 -15.78
N THR A 192 -9.45 7.34 -16.08
CA THR A 192 -10.35 6.85 -17.13
C THR A 192 -11.79 7.22 -16.78
N ASN A 193 -12.56 7.65 -17.78
CA ASN A 193 -13.98 7.93 -17.61
C ASN A 193 -14.71 6.72 -16.98
N SER A 194 -15.55 6.97 -15.97
CA SER A 194 -16.20 5.92 -15.18
C SER A 194 -17.06 5.00 -16.06
N ASN A 195 -17.83 5.55 -17.01
CA ASN A 195 -18.69 4.77 -17.90
C ASN A 195 -17.89 3.92 -18.89
N LYS A 196 -16.81 4.46 -19.45
CA LYS A 196 -15.91 3.68 -20.33
C LYS A 196 -15.28 2.52 -19.58
N PHE A 197 -14.81 2.76 -18.35
CA PHE A 197 -14.25 1.70 -17.52
C PHE A 197 -15.30 0.65 -17.14
N LEU A 198 -16.51 1.09 -16.77
CA LEU A 198 -17.66 0.22 -16.48
C LEU A 198 -17.96 -0.72 -17.65
N PHE A 199 -18.10 -0.15 -18.86
CA PHE A 199 -18.37 -0.91 -20.07
C PHE A 199 -17.33 -2.02 -20.27
N THR A 200 -16.04 -1.70 -20.19
CA THR A 200 -14.98 -2.72 -20.34
C THR A 200 -14.99 -3.78 -19.24
N LYS A 201 -15.47 -3.46 -18.04
CA LYS A 201 -15.50 -4.41 -16.91
C LYS A 201 -16.67 -5.38 -16.95
N GLN A 202 -17.77 -5.00 -17.58
CA GLN A 202 -18.98 -5.80 -17.67
C GLN A 202 -19.22 -6.37 -19.09
N LEU A 203 -18.23 -6.23 -19.98
CA LEU A 203 -18.30 -6.75 -21.33
C LEU A 203 -18.16 -8.28 -21.32
N ASN A 204 -19.24 -8.97 -21.72
CA ASN A 204 -19.25 -10.43 -21.91
C ASN A 204 -19.10 -10.76 -23.39
N LEU A 205 -17.92 -11.24 -23.81
CA LEU A 205 -17.70 -11.70 -25.18
C LEU A 205 -18.13 -13.17 -25.30
N ILE A 206 -19.26 -13.41 -25.96
CA ILE A 206 -19.67 -14.75 -26.37
C ILE A 206 -19.02 -15.03 -27.72
N LYS A 207 -18.00 -15.89 -27.75
CA LYS A 207 -17.41 -16.36 -29.01
C LYS A 207 -18.39 -17.34 -29.65
N LYS A 208 -18.98 -16.98 -30.79
CA LYS A 208 -19.69 -17.95 -31.64
C LYS A 208 -18.64 -18.83 -32.33
N GLY A 209 -18.74 -20.14 -32.10
CA GLY A 209 -18.00 -21.16 -32.83
C GLY A 209 -18.62 -21.42 -34.19
#